data_AF-A0A257MSE6-F1
#
_entry.id   AF-A0A257MSE6-F1
#
_cell.length_a   1.000
_cell.length_b   1.000
_cell.length_c   1.000
_cell.angle_alpha   90.00
_cell.angle_beta   90.00
_cell.angle_gamma   90.00
#
_symmetry.space_group_name_H-M   'P 1'
#
loop_
_entity.id
_entity.type
_entity.pdbx_description
1 polymer ?
#
loop_
_entity_poly.entity_id
_entity_poly.type
_entity_poly.pdbx_seq_one_letter_code
_entity_poly.pdbx_strand_id
1 'polypeptide(L)'
;MPWKKYIIQKKEGEESPISVESIERREEMLWISNERAKPDAFPPCIKGILSRTPEGRGRHRTAAILASFLGQAGYGRDEARRIWSGAACAEERIFEEWFSRMHCPKCRALQRKGRGYPDPGIADLDLCHPDELCPSFEGPVEYACHLMSEEDRERGSLTPIKTRYFVWILDWSSGKEGAIEISEKEKETLQALLEEKAAGRDMMLVYKKARVRGRLRPCFFLRHQEEPRRQILSDLM
;
A
#
# COMPACT_ATOMS: atom_id res chain seq x y z
N MET A 1 2.36 -15.17 -6.50
CA MET A 1 2.66 -14.54 -7.81
C MET A 1 2.71 -13.02 -7.67
N PRO A 2 3.64 -12.28 -8.30
CA PRO A 2 3.72 -10.83 -8.15
C PRO A 2 2.67 -10.10 -9.01
N TRP A 3 1.50 -9.86 -8.41
CA TRP A 3 0.27 -9.25 -8.96
C TRP A 3 0.42 -7.83 -9.52
N LYS A 4 1.46 -7.09 -9.09
CA LYS A 4 1.70 -5.69 -9.51
C LYS A 4 1.84 -5.55 -11.04
N LYS A 5 2.19 -6.64 -11.75
CA LYS A 5 2.27 -6.67 -13.21
C LYS A 5 0.92 -6.61 -13.91
N TYR A 6 -0.16 -6.98 -13.22
CA TYR A 6 -1.51 -7.06 -13.78
C TYR A 6 -2.39 -5.86 -13.40
N ILE A 7 -1.87 -4.90 -12.63
CA ILE A 7 -2.64 -3.71 -12.27
C ILE A 7 -2.77 -2.80 -13.48
N ILE A 8 -4.01 -2.51 -13.87
CA ILE A 8 -4.29 -1.62 -15.01
C ILE A 8 -3.85 -0.20 -14.66
N GLN A 9 -2.84 0.27 -15.39
CA GLN A 9 -2.39 1.65 -15.38
C GLN A 9 -3.18 2.43 -16.42
N LYS A 10 -3.79 3.53 -15.99
CA LYS A 10 -4.64 4.37 -16.83
C LYS A 10 -4.41 5.82 -16.49
N LYS A 11 -4.47 6.71 -17.49
CA LYS A 11 -4.31 8.15 -17.25
C LYS A 11 -5.54 8.70 -16.52
N GLU A 12 -5.34 9.83 -15.83
CA GLU A 12 -6.45 10.55 -15.21
C GLU A 12 -7.47 10.96 -16.27
N GLY A 13 -8.76 10.71 -16.01
CA GLY A 13 -9.86 11.07 -16.91
C GLY A 13 -10.10 10.13 -18.09
N GLU A 14 -9.16 9.22 -18.39
CA GLU A 14 -9.32 8.25 -19.48
C GLU A 14 -10.38 7.20 -19.13
N GLU A 15 -11.40 7.08 -19.97
CA GLU A 15 -12.56 6.22 -19.77
C GLU A 15 -12.46 4.98 -20.66
N SER A 16 -12.80 3.80 -20.14
CA SER A 16 -12.95 2.58 -20.97
C SER A 16 -14.20 1.83 -20.53
N PRO A 17 -14.95 1.24 -21.46
CA PRO A 17 -15.85 0.15 -21.15
C PRO A 17 -15.09 -1.00 -20.52
N ILE A 18 -15.71 -1.64 -19.54
CA ILE A 18 -15.14 -2.82 -18.89
C ILE A 18 -16.19 -3.89 -18.65
N SER A 19 -15.76 -5.15 -18.66
CA SER A 19 -16.46 -6.26 -18.00
C SER A 19 -15.79 -6.54 -16.67
N VAL A 20 -16.58 -6.85 -15.63
CA VAL A 20 -16.06 -7.37 -14.36
C VAL A 20 -16.16 -8.89 -14.40
N GLU A 21 -15.01 -9.56 -14.32
CA GLU A 21 -14.91 -11.02 -14.31
C GLU A 21 -15.05 -11.58 -12.89
N SER A 22 -14.37 -10.97 -11.93
CA SER A 22 -14.47 -11.35 -10.52
C SER A 22 -14.01 -10.24 -9.57
N ILE A 23 -14.38 -10.36 -8.29
CA ILE A 23 -13.92 -9.48 -7.21
C ILE A 23 -13.28 -10.34 -6.13
N GLU A 24 -11.97 -10.23 -5.96
CA GLU A 24 -11.22 -10.94 -4.93
C GLU A 24 -11.05 -10.08 -3.67
N ARG A 25 -11.42 -10.62 -2.50
CA ARG A 25 -11.06 -10.04 -1.19
C ARG A 25 -9.68 -10.53 -0.79
N ARG A 26 -8.82 -9.62 -0.32
CA ARG A 26 -7.50 -9.96 0.23
C ARG A 26 -7.19 -9.18 1.48
N GLU A 27 -6.56 -9.87 2.42
CA GLU A 27 -6.09 -9.28 3.66
C GLU A 27 -4.57 -9.07 3.55
N GLU A 28 -4.15 -7.83 3.76
CA GLU A 28 -2.75 -7.46 3.92
C GLU A 28 -2.34 -7.84 5.33
N MET A 29 -1.41 -8.79 5.43
CA MET A 29 -0.94 -9.34 6.69
C MET A 29 0.38 -8.68 7.09
N LEU A 30 0.48 -8.29 8.35
CA LEU A 30 1.67 -7.76 8.97
C LEU A 30 2.26 -8.82 9.90
N TRP A 31 3.49 -9.25 9.62
CA TRP A 31 4.23 -10.09 10.55
C TRP A 31 4.72 -9.25 11.74
N ILE A 32 4.45 -9.72 12.95
CA ILE A 32 4.88 -9.11 14.22
C ILE A 32 5.60 -10.19 15.03
N SER A 33 6.80 -9.87 15.54
CA SER A 33 7.54 -10.79 16.39
C SER A 33 6.82 -11.03 17.71
N ASN A 34 6.80 -12.29 18.17
CA ASN A 34 6.21 -12.65 19.47
C ASN A 34 7.14 -12.25 20.63
N GLU A 35 8.44 -12.10 20.35
CA GLU A 35 9.44 -11.63 21.30
C GLU A 35 9.99 -10.28 20.86
N ARG A 36 10.15 -9.34 21.80
CA ARG A 36 10.71 -8.03 21.46
C ARG A 36 12.16 -8.18 21.01
N ALA A 37 12.52 -7.54 19.90
CA ALA A 37 13.91 -7.45 19.47
C ALA A 37 14.73 -6.73 20.54
N LYS A 38 15.97 -7.18 20.75
CA LYS A 38 16.86 -6.54 21.73
C LYS A 38 17.43 -5.23 21.16
N PRO A 39 17.58 -4.16 21.96
CA PRO A 39 18.09 -2.87 21.47
C PRO A 39 19.49 -2.92 20.84
N ASP A 40 20.37 -3.80 21.32
CA ASP A 40 21.71 -4.05 20.78
C ASP A 40 21.67 -4.66 19.37
N ALA A 41 20.64 -5.47 19.09
CA ALA A 41 20.36 -6.06 17.78
C ALA A 41 19.70 -5.09 16.79
N PHE A 42 19.42 -3.84 17.16
CA PHE A 42 18.83 -2.89 16.22
C PHE A 42 19.76 -2.59 15.04
N PRO A 43 19.21 -2.46 13.82
CA PRO A 43 19.99 -2.11 12.64
C PRO A 43 20.52 -0.67 12.72
N PRO A 44 21.60 -0.35 11.99
CA PRO A 44 22.19 0.99 11.98
C PRO A 44 21.18 2.12 11.71
N CYS A 45 20.23 1.92 10.79
CA CYS A 45 19.20 2.93 10.49
C CYS A 45 18.29 3.27 11.68
N ILE A 46 17.92 2.28 12.50
CA ILE A 46 17.09 2.50 13.69
C ILE A 46 17.92 3.13 14.80
N LYS A 47 19.17 2.67 14.99
CA LYS A 47 20.13 3.30 15.91
C LYS A 47 20.36 4.78 15.56
N GLY A 48 20.49 5.11 14.28
CA GLY A 48 20.59 6.49 13.79
C GLY A 48 19.35 7.33 14.08
N ILE A 49 18.14 6.75 13.95
CA ILE A 49 16.89 7.43 14.32
C ILE A 49 16.79 7.67 15.83
N LEU A 50 17.28 6.75 16.66
CA LEU A 50 17.24 6.89 18.12
C LEU A 50 18.30 7.86 18.67
N SER A 51 19.41 8.05 17.96
CA SER A 51 20.54 8.89 18.39
C SER A 51 20.48 10.34 17.90
N ARG A 52 19.67 10.64 16.88
CA ARG A 52 19.50 12.01 16.38
C ARG A 52 18.70 12.88 17.34
N THR A 53 18.83 14.20 17.20
CA THR A 53 17.88 15.15 17.80
C THR A 53 16.48 14.91 17.23
N PRO A 54 15.43 14.84 18.08
CA PRO A 54 14.05 14.58 17.64
C PRO A 54 13.49 15.63 16.68
N GLU A 55 14.04 16.85 16.73
CA GLU A 55 13.66 17.96 15.87
C GLU A 55 14.42 17.95 14.53
N GLY A 56 13.91 18.72 13.57
CA GLY A 56 14.57 18.97 12.29
C GLY A 56 14.06 18.15 11.12
N ARG A 57 14.87 18.13 10.06
CA ARG A 57 14.48 17.59 8.74
C ARG A 57 14.12 16.10 8.86
N GLY A 58 12.97 15.75 8.30
CA GLY A 58 12.51 14.37 8.23
C GLY A 58 11.85 13.81 9.49
N ARG A 59 11.56 14.62 10.52
CA ARG A 59 10.96 14.17 11.79
C ARG A 59 9.74 13.25 11.63
N HIS A 60 8.78 13.60 10.75
CA HIS A 60 7.59 12.76 10.54
C HIS A 60 7.91 11.45 9.81
N ARG A 61 8.94 11.44 8.94
CA ARG A 61 9.39 10.23 8.22
C ARG A 61 10.04 9.25 9.20
N THR A 62 10.97 9.74 10.03
CA THR A 62 11.66 8.92 11.03
C THR A 62 10.70 8.44 12.12
N ALA A 63 9.74 9.27 12.52
CA ALA A 63 8.68 8.90 13.45
C ALA A 63 7.82 7.73 12.92
N ALA A 64 7.40 7.79 11.65
CA ALA A 64 6.65 6.71 10.99
C ALA A 64 7.46 5.40 10.89
N ILE A 65 8.73 5.49 10.52
CA ILE A 65 9.64 4.33 10.44
C ILE A 65 9.81 3.70 11.82
N LEU A 66 10.06 4.50 12.85
CA LEU A 66 10.27 4.01 14.21
C LEU A 66 9.00 3.36 14.78
N ALA A 67 7.84 3.98 14.60
CA ALA A 67 6.56 3.41 15.06
C ALA A 67 6.26 2.05 14.41
N SER A 68 6.40 1.95 13.08
CA SER A 68 6.20 0.68 12.37
C SER A 68 7.25 -0.37 12.71
N PHE A 69 8.51 0.03 12.90
CA PHE A 69 9.58 -0.88 13.35
C PHE A 69 9.28 -1.46 14.73
N LEU A 70 9.02 -0.62 15.74
CA LEU A 70 8.79 -1.07 17.11
C LEU A 70 7.58 -2.02 17.20
N GLY A 71 6.50 -1.68 16.49
CA GLY A 71 5.31 -2.54 16.44
C GLY A 71 5.58 -3.91 15.83
N GLN A 72 6.32 -3.98 14.72
CA GLN A 72 6.67 -5.26 14.09
C GLN A 72 7.78 -6.03 14.84
N ALA A 73 8.65 -5.33 15.54
CA ALA A 73 9.74 -5.91 16.33
C ALA A 73 9.27 -6.42 17.71
N GLY A 74 7.96 -6.54 17.95
CA GLY A 74 7.39 -7.17 19.13
C GLY A 74 7.30 -6.28 20.38
N TYR A 75 7.52 -4.96 20.26
CA TYR A 75 7.40 -4.07 21.42
C TYR A 75 5.94 -3.87 21.81
N GLY A 76 5.66 -3.94 23.12
CA GLY A 76 4.36 -3.56 23.67
C GLY A 76 4.09 -2.07 23.48
N ARG A 77 2.81 -1.71 23.31
CA ARG A 77 2.38 -0.35 22.94
C ARG A 77 2.94 0.74 23.86
N ASP A 78 2.84 0.57 25.17
CA ASP A 78 3.27 1.60 26.13
C ASP A 78 4.79 1.76 26.20
N GLU A 79 5.54 0.68 26.00
CA GLU A 79 7.00 0.74 25.90
C GLU A 79 7.43 1.39 24.57
N ALA A 80 6.84 0.94 23.46
CA ALA A 80 7.10 1.51 22.15
C ALA A 80 6.79 3.00 22.10
N ARG A 81 5.68 3.43 22.71
CA ARG A 81 5.29 4.84 22.78
C ARG A 81 6.29 5.69 23.55
N ARG A 82 6.84 5.18 24.66
CA ARG A 82 7.88 5.87 25.43
C ARG A 82 9.19 6.00 24.64
N ILE A 83 9.62 4.95 23.96
CA ILE A 83 10.80 4.99 23.09
C ILE A 83 10.57 5.99 21.94
N TRP A 84 9.40 5.91 21.31
CA TRP A 84 9.03 6.75 20.19
C TRP A 84 8.97 8.24 20.56
N SER A 85 8.31 8.59 21.67
CA SER A 85 8.19 9.99 22.11
C SER A 85 9.54 10.60 22.52
N GLY A 86 10.48 9.78 23.00
CA GLY A 86 11.85 10.22 23.29
C GLY A 86 12.68 10.52 22.03
N ALA A 87 12.40 9.86 20.92
CA ALA A 87 13.17 9.97 19.67
C ALA A 87 12.49 10.77 18.56
N ALA A 88 11.18 11.05 18.69
CA ALA A 88 10.39 11.73 17.67
C ALA A 88 9.65 12.95 18.23
N CYS A 89 9.88 14.12 17.60
CA CYS A 89 9.03 15.30 17.77
C CYS A 89 7.98 15.32 16.64
N ALA A 90 6.93 14.52 16.78
CA ALA A 90 5.87 14.34 15.79
C ALA A 90 4.50 14.22 16.45
N GLU A 91 3.42 14.48 15.72
CA GLU A 91 2.07 14.36 16.26
C GLU A 91 1.74 12.89 16.56
N GLU A 92 1.10 12.63 17.71
CA GLU A 92 0.72 11.28 18.16
C GLU A 92 -0.04 10.46 17.11
N ARG A 93 -0.82 11.12 16.24
CA ARG A 93 -1.50 10.46 15.12
C ARG A 93 -0.56 9.62 14.25
N ILE A 94 0.72 9.98 14.12
CA ILE A 94 1.70 9.21 13.34
C ILE A 94 2.00 7.89 14.02
N PHE A 95 2.12 7.87 15.35
CA PHE A 95 2.27 6.62 16.10
C PHE A 95 1.03 5.74 15.90
N GLU A 96 -0.16 6.32 16.06
CA GLU A 96 -1.45 5.63 15.92
C GLU A 96 -1.75 5.06 14.52
N GLU A 97 -1.27 5.74 13.48
CA GLU A 97 -1.44 5.31 12.09
C GLU A 97 -0.44 4.21 11.69
N TRP A 98 0.74 4.17 12.30
CA TRP A 98 1.85 3.31 11.84
C TRP A 98 2.13 2.11 12.75
N PHE A 99 2.03 2.27 14.07
CA PHE A 99 2.36 1.24 15.04
C PHE A 99 1.47 -0.01 14.87
N SER A 100 2.08 -1.15 14.53
CA SER A 100 1.42 -2.43 14.26
C SER A 100 0.29 -2.38 13.23
N ARG A 101 0.29 -1.37 12.35
CA ARG A 101 -0.74 -1.16 11.31
C ARG A 101 -0.15 -0.94 9.92
N MET A 102 1.15 -0.70 9.83
CA MET A 102 1.87 -0.46 8.59
C MET A 102 3.17 -1.26 8.58
N HIS A 103 3.55 -1.74 7.39
CA HIS A 103 4.86 -2.35 7.21
C HIS A 103 5.98 -1.33 7.43
N CYS A 104 6.94 -1.70 8.28
CA CYS A 104 8.23 -1.05 8.40
C CYS A 104 8.90 -1.04 7.01
N PRO A 105 9.30 0.14 6.51
CA PRO A 105 9.89 0.25 5.17
C PRO A 105 11.17 -0.58 5.03
N LYS A 106 11.27 -1.33 3.92
CA LYS A 106 12.46 -2.09 3.54
C LYS A 106 13.65 -1.17 3.20
N CYS A 107 14.88 -1.71 3.25
CA CYS A 107 16.11 -0.97 2.95
C CYS A 107 16.04 -0.25 1.59
N ARG A 108 15.48 -0.90 0.56
CA ARG A 108 15.27 -0.28 -0.77
C ARG A 108 14.38 0.96 -0.75
N ALA A 109 13.44 1.05 0.18
CA ALA A 109 12.59 2.24 0.35
C ALA A 109 13.34 3.32 1.15
N LEU A 110 14.03 2.93 2.23
CA LEU A 110 14.81 3.83 3.09
C LEU A 110 15.96 4.51 2.34
N GLN A 111 16.63 3.80 1.42
CA GLN A 111 17.76 4.30 0.62
C GLN A 111 17.38 5.31 -0.46
N ARG A 112 16.10 5.68 -0.59
CA ARG A 112 15.66 6.72 -1.51
C ARG A 112 15.76 8.09 -0.84
N LYS A 113 16.04 9.13 -1.64
CA LYS A 113 15.85 10.51 -1.19
C LYS A 113 14.34 10.75 -1.06
N GLY A 114 13.87 10.96 0.17
CA GLY A 114 12.44 11.18 0.39
C GLY A 114 12.03 12.61 0.01
N ARG A 115 10.80 12.76 -0.47
CA ARG A 115 10.20 14.09 -0.78
C ARG A 115 9.44 14.71 0.39
N GLY A 116 9.59 14.16 1.60
CA GLY A 116 8.78 14.50 2.77
C GLY A 116 7.70 13.46 3.07
N TYR A 117 7.06 13.56 4.24
CA TYR A 117 6.00 12.63 4.64
C TYR A 117 4.83 12.66 3.61
N PRO A 118 4.29 11.50 3.19
CA PRO A 118 4.45 10.15 3.76
C PRO A 118 5.55 9.27 3.12
N ASP A 119 6.48 9.83 2.34
CA ASP A 119 7.58 9.07 1.75
C ASP A 119 8.62 8.68 2.82
N PRO A 120 8.89 7.38 3.06
CA PRO A 120 9.81 6.94 4.09
C PRO A 120 11.30 7.02 3.70
N GLY A 121 11.65 7.52 2.51
CA GLY A 121 13.05 7.68 2.13
C GLY A 121 13.82 8.56 3.12
N ILE A 122 14.99 8.10 3.58
CA ILE A 122 15.86 8.79 4.55
C ILE A 122 17.31 8.95 4.05
N ALA A 123 17.61 8.62 2.80
CA ALA A 123 18.97 8.74 2.27
C ALA A 123 19.52 10.18 2.30
N ASP A 124 18.63 11.18 2.33
CA ASP A 124 18.99 12.60 2.46
C ASP A 124 19.27 13.04 3.91
N LEU A 125 19.12 12.14 4.89
CA LEU A 125 19.25 12.43 6.32
C LEU A 125 20.51 11.87 6.97
N ASP A 126 21.29 11.06 6.24
CA ASP A 126 22.54 10.45 6.71
C ASP A 126 22.40 9.66 8.04
N LEU A 127 21.26 8.96 8.21
CA LEU A 127 20.94 8.20 9.44
C LEU A 127 21.29 6.72 9.36
N CYS A 128 21.70 6.23 8.19
CA CYS A 128 21.93 4.80 7.96
C CYS A 128 23.33 4.60 7.42
N HIS A 129 24.21 4.06 8.27
CA HIS A 129 25.56 3.62 7.92
C HIS A 129 25.59 2.10 8.00
N PRO A 130 25.39 1.37 6.88
CA PRO A 130 25.30 -0.09 6.89
C PRO A 130 26.54 -0.75 7.48
N ASP A 131 26.32 -1.83 8.24
CA ASP A 131 27.36 -2.70 8.78
C ASP A 131 27.45 -4.03 7.99
N GLU A 132 28.32 -4.92 8.44
CA GLU A 132 28.60 -6.22 7.78
C GLU A 132 27.39 -7.15 7.71
N LEU A 133 26.40 -6.99 8.59
CA LEU A 133 25.21 -7.84 8.64
C LEU A 133 24.10 -7.34 7.70
N CYS A 134 24.08 -6.05 7.37
CA CYS A 134 23.05 -5.45 6.52
C CYS A 134 22.79 -6.15 5.17
N PRO A 135 23.81 -6.68 4.44
CA PRO A 135 23.58 -7.39 3.18
C PRO A 135 22.72 -8.67 3.29
N SER A 136 22.60 -9.24 4.49
CA SER A 136 21.86 -10.47 4.74
C SER A 136 20.35 -10.26 4.92
N PHE A 137 19.87 -9.01 4.95
CA PHE A 137 18.47 -8.69 5.28
C PHE A 137 17.88 -7.65 4.32
N GLU A 138 16.57 -7.74 4.02
CA GLU A 138 15.92 -6.77 3.14
C GLU A 138 15.41 -5.52 3.88
N GLY A 139 15.34 -5.56 5.22
CA GLY A 139 14.81 -4.46 6.00
C GLY A 139 15.09 -4.51 7.50
N PRO A 140 14.71 -3.44 8.22
CA PRO A 140 15.06 -3.27 9.63
C PRO A 140 14.52 -4.35 10.56
N VAL A 141 13.30 -4.82 10.32
CA VAL A 141 12.65 -5.86 11.14
C VAL A 141 13.34 -7.21 10.96
N GLU A 142 13.66 -7.59 9.71
CA GLU A 142 14.36 -8.85 9.42
C GLU A 142 15.75 -8.85 10.06
N TYR A 143 16.45 -7.72 10.01
CA TYR A 143 17.71 -7.53 10.70
C TYR A 143 17.57 -7.74 12.22
N ALA A 144 16.66 -6.99 12.86
CA ALA A 144 16.55 -6.97 14.32
C ALA A 144 16.04 -8.29 14.91
N CYS A 145 15.18 -9.00 14.17
CA CYS A 145 14.62 -10.29 14.55
C CYS A 145 15.43 -11.48 14.00
N HIS A 146 16.50 -11.22 13.24
CA HIS A 146 17.34 -12.24 12.59
C HIS A 146 16.50 -13.22 11.75
N LEU A 147 15.67 -12.69 10.84
CA LEU A 147 14.84 -13.47 9.93
C LEU A 147 15.63 -13.82 8.68
N MET A 148 16.28 -14.99 8.67
CA MET A 148 17.11 -15.48 7.56
C MET A 148 16.41 -16.58 6.76
N SER A 149 15.45 -17.28 7.37
CA SER A 149 14.67 -18.35 6.74
C SER A 149 13.17 -18.16 6.95
N GLU A 150 12.37 -19.03 6.31
CA GLU A 150 10.92 -19.07 6.56
C GLU A 150 10.59 -19.68 7.93
N GLU A 151 11.42 -20.59 8.46
CA GLU A 151 11.26 -21.16 9.81
C GLU A 151 11.38 -20.06 10.88
N ASP A 152 12.23 -19.06 10.66
CA ASP A 152 12.35 -17.92 11.58
C ASP A 152 11.04 -17.15 11.75
N ARG A 153 10.14 -17.19 10.75
CA ARG A 153 8.85 -16.49 10.79
C ARG A 153 7.88 -17.13 11.80
N GLU A 154 8.12 -18.37 12.23
CA GLU A 154 7.32 -19.02 13.28
C GLU A 154 7.47 -18.32 14.65
N ARG A 155 8.55 -17.55 14.84
CA ARG A 155 8.77 -16.69 16.04
C ARG A 155 7.91 -15.43 16.07
N GLY A 156 6.97 -15.30 15.14
CA GLY A 156 6.03 -14.19 15.10
C GLY A 156 4.63 -14.65 14.72
N SER A 157 3.75 -13.67 14.57
CA SER A 157 2.35 -13.88 14.19
C SER A 157 1.96 -12.95 13.06
N LEU A 158 1.04 -13.41 12.20
CA LEU A 158 0.49 -12.61 11.12
C LEU A 158 -0.78 -11.92 11.61
N THR A 159 -0.75 -10.59 11.64
CA THR A 159 -1.91 -9.75 12.01
C THR A 159 -2.51 -9.10 10.76
N PRO A 160 -3.82 -9.19 10.51
CA PRO A 160 -4.43 -8.48 9.39
C PRO A 160 -4.43 -6.98 9.66
N ILE A 161 -3.88 -6.19 8.73
CA ILE A 161 -3.78 -4.72 8.88
C ILE A 161 -4.67 -3.95 7.91
N LYS A 162 -5.02 -4.55 6.76
CA LYS A 162 -5.85 -3.88 5.77
C LYS A 162 -6.53 -4.88 4.85
N THR A 163 -7.82 -4.68 4.58
CA THR A 163 -8.53 -5.40 3.52
C THR A 163 -8.44 -4.61 2.21
N ARG A 164 -8.08 -5.29 1.12
CA ARG A 164 -8.07 -4.76 -0.24
C ARG A 164 -8.94 -5.63 -1.13
N TYR A 165 -9.62 -5.01 -2.08
CA TYR A 165 -10.39 -5.72 -3.10
C TYR A 165 -9.72 -5.54 -4.46
N PHE A 166 -9.59 -6.63 -5.20
CA PHE A 166 -9.07 -6.63 -6.55
C PHE A 166 -10.20 -7.00 -7.50
N VAL A 167 -10.57 -6.07 -8.37
CA VAL A 167 -11.57 -6.29 -9.42
C VAL A 167 -10.84 -6.71 -10.67
N TRP A 168 -11.03 -7.97 -11.07
CA TRP A 168 -10.55 -8.47 -12.35
C TRP A 168 -11.49 -8.04 -13.45
N ILE A 169 -10.92 -7.42 -14.47
CA ILE A 169 -11.68 -6.83 -15.57
C ILE A 169 -11.09 -7.18 -16.93
N LEU A 170 -11.94 -7.16 -17.95
CA LEU A 170 -11.57 -7.02 -19.36
C LEU A 170 -11.80 -5.57 -19.78
N ASP A 171 -10.75 -4.86 -20.18
CA ASP A 171 -10.86 -3.51 -20.75
C ASP A 171 -11.15 -3.61 -22.25
N TRP A 172 -12.34 -3.17 -22.66
CA TRP A 172 -12.81 -3.33 -24.04
C TRP A 172 -12.08 -2.40 -25.02
N SER A 173 -11.57 -1.26 -24.55
CA SER A 173 -10.84 -0.32 -25.41
C SER A 173 -9.47 -0.85 -25.80
N SER A 174 -8.86 -1.67 -24.94
CA SER A 174 -7.52 -2.23 -25.18
C SER A 174 -7.50 -3.73 -25.45
N GLY A 175 -8.61 -4.43 -25.18
CA GLY A 175 -8.70 -5.90 -25.21
C GLY A 175 -7.86 -6.59 -24.13
N LYS A 176 -7.42 -5.87 -23.10
CA LYS A 176 -6.52 -6.40 -22.06
C LYS A 176 -7.26 -6.75 -20.80
N GLU A 177 -6.87 -7.87 -20.20
CA GLU A 177 -7.29 -8.25 -18.86
C GLU A 177 -6.34 -7.71 -17.79
N GLY A 178 -6.89 -7.41 -16.61
CA GLY A 178 -6.09 -7.02 -15.47
C GLY A 178 -6.93 -6.71 -14.23
N ALA A 179 -6.26 -6.22 -13.19
CA ALA A 179 -6.87 -5.95 -11.91
C ALA A 179 -6.92 -4.44 -11.60
N ILE A 180 -8.00 -4.02 -10.94
CA ILE A 180 -8.13 -2.70 -10.32
C ILE A 180 -8.20 -2.90 -8.81
N GLU A 181 -7.27 -2.30 -8.07
CA GLU A 181 -7.32 -2.27 -6.61
C GLU A 181 -8.33 -1.21 -6.15
N ILE A 182 -9.28 -1.63 -5.31
CA ILE A 182 -10.33 -0.78 -4.76
C ILE A 182 -10.48 -0.98 -3.25
N SER A 183 -11.01 0.03 -2.56
CA SER A 183 -11.43 -0.02 -1.15
C SER A 183 -12.81 -0.67 -0.99
N GLU A 184 -13.18 -0.99 0.25
CA GLU A 184 -14.49 -1.56 0.58
C GLU A 184 -15.65 -0.67 0.10
N LYS A 185 -15.58 0.63 0.36
CA LYS A 185 -16.60 1.59 -0.11
C LYS A 185 -16.70 1.66 -1.63
N GLU A 186 -15.56 1.62 -2.33
CA GLU A 186 -15.54 1.58 -3.80
C GLU A 186 -16.11 0.24 -4.32
N LYS A 187 -15.92 -0.86 -3.58
CA LYS A 187 -16.46 -2.18 -3.89
C LYS A 187 -17.98 -2.23 -3.71
N GLU A 188 -18.52 -1.69 -2.62
CA GLU A 188 -19.97 -1.55 -2.42
C GLU A 188 -20.61 -0.72 -3.54
N THR A 189 -19.98 0.39 -3.91
CA THR A 189 -20.44 1.24 -5.03
C THR A 189 -20.45 0.47 -6.35
N LEU A 190 -19.39 -0.30 -6.64
CA LEU A 190 -19.32 -1.12 -7.85
C LEU A 190 -20.39 -2.22 -7.85
N GLN A 191 -20.65 -2.87 -6.72
CA GLN A 191 -21.68 -3.90 -6.62
C GLN A 191 -23.07 -3.34 -6.92
N ALA A 192 -23.42 -2.17 -6.40
CA ALA A 192 -24.67 -1.50 -6.71
C ALA A 192 -24.81 -1.19 -8.22
N LEU A 193 -23.73 -0.73 -8.87
CA LEU A 193 -23.73 -0.49 -10.32
C LEU A 193 -23.89 -1.78 -11.14
N LEU A 194 -23.31 -2.89 -10.68
CA LEU A 194 -23.47 -4.19 -11.35
C LEU A 194 -24.91 -4.72 -11.24
N GLU A 195 -25.55 -4.51 -10.09
CA GLU A 195 -26.97 -4.83 -9.88
C GLU A 195 -27.88 -3.96 -10.75
N GLU A 196 -27.63 -2.65 -10.80
CA GLU A 196 -28.37 -1.72 -11.66
C GLU A 196 -28.21 -2.08 -13.15
N LYS A 197 -26.98 -2.42 -13.58
CA LYS A 197 -26.70 -2.90 -14.94
C LYS A 197 -27.44 -4.20 -15.27
N ALA A 198 -27.62 -5.10 -14.30
CA ALA A 198 -28.35 -6.35 -14.51
C ALA A 198 -29.87 -6.10 -14.69
N ALA A 199 -30.40 -5.03 -14.09
CA ALA A 199 -31.81 -4.65 -14.20
C ALA A 199 -32.11 -3.83 -15.48
N GLY A 200 -31.16 -3.02 -15.95
CA GLY A 200 -31.30 -2.21 -17.16
C GLY A 200 -30.88 -2.93 -18.43
N ARG A 201 -31.64 -2.78 -19.52
CA ARG A 201 -31.19 -3.17 -20.86
C ARG A 201 -30.22 -2.09 -21.38
N ASP A 202 -29.21 -2.51 -22.15
CA ASP A 202 -28.28 -1.63 -22.88
C ASP A 202 -27.42 -0.69 -22.01
N MET A 203 -27.02 -1.12 -20.82
CA MET A 203 -26.06 -0.41 -19.96
C MET A 203 -24.69 -1.05 -20.01
N MET A 204 -23.65 -0.24 -20.21
CA MET A 204 -22.25 -0.62 -20.14
C MET A 204 -21.59 -0.02 -18.90
N LEU A 205 -20.76 -0.81 -18.23
CA LEU A 205 -19.96 -0.33 -17.10
C LEU A 205 -18.71 0.36 -17.64
N VAL A 206 -18.44 1.57 -17.14
CA VAL A 206 -17.29 2.37 -17.55
C VAL A 206 -16.38 2.61 -16.35
N TYR A 207 -15.08 2.46 -16.56
CA TYR A 207 -14.03 2.71 -15.56
C TYR A 207 -13.13 3.88 -15.98
N LYS A 208 -12.85 4.75 -15.01
CA LYS A 208 -11.81 5.78 -15.09
C LYS A 208 -11.06 5.98 -13.78
N LYS A 209 -9.89 6.63 -13.87
CA LYS A 209 -9.23 7.21 -12.69
C LYS A 209 -9.60 8.68 -12.57
N ALA A 210 -10.19 9.08 -11.44
CA ALA A 210 -10.52 10.46 -11.14
C ALA A 210 -9.83 10.94 -9.86
N ARG A 211 -9.50 12.22 -9.79
CA ARG A 211 -8.86 12.81 -8.61
C ARG A 211 -9.90 13.18 -7.57
N VAL A 212 -9.86 12.51 -6.43
CA VAL A 212 -10.74 12.74 -5.29
C VAL A 212 -9.86 13.16 -4.10
N ARG A 213 -10.07 14.40 -3.62
CA ARG A 213 -9.27 14.99 -2.52
C ARG A 213 -7.75 14.86 -2.73
N GLY A 214 -7.29 15.17 -3.95
CA GLY A 214 -5.88 15.14 -4.32
C GLY A 214 -5.27 13.76 -4.57
N ARG A 215 -6.05 12.67 -4.47
CA ARG A 215 -5.59 11.31 -4.80
C ARG A 215 -6.33 10.76 -6.01
N LEU A 216 -5.60 10.11 -6.92
CA LEU A 216 -6.22 9.36 -8.02
C LEU A 216 -6.92 8.12 -7.46
N ARG A 217 -8.21 7.99 -7.75
CA ARG A 217 -9.08 6.91 -7.28
C ARG A 217 -9.75 6.24 -8.47
N PRO A 218 -10.02 4.93 -8.39
CA PRO A 218 -10.87 4.24 -9.35
C PRO A 218 -12.31 4.73 -9.21
N CYS A 219 -12.96 5.01 -10.33
CA CYS A 219 -14.36 5.41 -10.38
C CYS A 219 -15.08 4.60 -11.46
N PHE A 220 -16.26 4.11 -11.10
CA PHE A 220 -17.13 3.31 -11.97
C PHE A 220 -18.47 4.03 -12.13
N PHE A 221 -19.07 3.91 -13.30
CA PHE A 221 -20.40 4.43 -13.58
C PHE A 221 -20.99 3.70 -14.79
N LEU A 222 -22.31 3.76 -14.94
CA LEU A 222 -23.01 3.22 -16.09
C LEU A 222 -23.14 4.27 -17.19
N ARG A 223 -23.11 3.80 -18.43
CA ARG A 223 -23.42 4.57 -19.64
C ARG A 223 -24.35 3.73 -20.50
N HIS A 224 -25.24 4.36 -21.26
CA HIS A 224 -26.00 3.65 -22.28
C HIS A 224 -25.06 3.18 -23.40
N GLN A 225 -25.21 1.94 -23.82
CA GLN A 225 -24.55 1.42 -25.01
C GLN A 225 -25.22 2.08 -26.22
N GLU A 226 -24.54 3.02 -26.86
CA GLU A 226 -25.01 3.54 -28.15
C GLU A 226 -25.03 2.38 -29.15
N GLU A 227 -26.19 2.09 -29.74
CA GLU A 227 -26.28 1.15 -30.86
C GLU A 227 -25.24 1.54 -31.92
N PRO A 228 -24.58 0.57 -32.59
CA PRO A 228 -23.76 0.92 -33.74
C PRO A 228 -24.66 1.67 -34.72
N ARG A 229 -24.32 2.93 -35.03
CA ARG A 229 -24.97 3.67 -36.12
C ARG A 229 -24.95 2.75 -37.33
N ARG A 230 -26.10 2.17 -37.68
CA ARG A 230 -26.34 1.53 -38.97
C ARG A 230 -26.29 2.64 -40.02
N GLN A 231 -25.08 3.05 -40.38
CA GLN A 231 -24.85 3.95 -41.49
C GLN A 231 -24.93 3.10 -42.76
N ILE A 232 -26.17 2.96 -43.25
CA ILE A 232 -26.56 3.01 -44.66
C ILE A 232 -25.68 2.16 -45.59
N LEU A 233 -26.05 0.89 -45.75
CA LEU A 233 -25.80 0.13 -46.98
C LEU A 233 -27.14 -0.05 -47.70
N SER A 234 -27.79 1.06 -48.04
CA SER A 234 -28.96 1.07 -48.94
C SER A 234 -28.70 1.81 -50.26
N ASP A 235 -27.47 2.24 -50.54
CA ASP A 235 -27.11 2.94 -51.79
C ASP A 235 -26.23 2.08 -52.73
N LEU A 236 -26.51 0.78 -52.78
CA LEU A 236 -26.06 -0.11 -53.85
C LEU A 236 -27.28 -0.92 -54.36
N MET A 237 -28.20 -0.21 -55.00
CA MET A 237 -29.07 -0.74 -56.05
C MET A 237 -28.70 -0.09 -57.37
#